data_AF-A0A2H6J168-F1
#
_entry.id   AF-A0A2H6J168-F1
#
_cell.length_a   1.000
_cell.length_b   1.000
_cell.length_c   1.000
_cell.angle_alpha   90.00
_cell.angle_beta   90.00
_cell.angle_gamma   90.00
#
_symmetry.space_group_name_H-M   'P 1'
#
loop_
_entity.id
_entity.type
_entity.pdbx_description
1 polymer ?
#
loop_
_entity_poly.entity_id
_entity_poly.type
_entity_poly.pdbx_seq_one_letter_code
_entity_poly.pdbx_strand_id
1 'polypeptide(L)'
;MLRRGNQVFAYVNRCPHGGTPLETFPDRFLDEGGDLLICSTHGARFQVSDGVCVAGPCKGASLKPVRVHVSGGSVVLSGADSKMDRA
;
A
#
# COMPACT_ATOMS: atom_id res chain seq x y z
N MET A 1 0.56 -5.46 3.63
CA MET A 1 -0.05 -6.40 2.66
C MET A 1 -1.49 -6.63 3.06
N LEU A 2 -2.39 -6.81 2.10
CA LEU A 2 -3.79 -7.09 2.36
C LEU A 2 -4.35 -8.07 1.31
N ARG A 3 -5.46 -8.72 1.62
CA ARG A 3 -6.14 -9.68 0.73
C ARG A 3 -7.61 -9.29 0.54
N ARG A 4 -8.09 -9.37 -0.70
CA ARG A 4 -9.50 -9.21 -1.08
C ARG A 4 -9.91 -10.40 -1.95
N GLY A 5 -10.63 -11.35 -1.36
CA GLY A 5 -10.87 -12.66 -1.98
C GLY A 5 -9.54 -13.33 -2.40
N ASN A 6 -9.39 -13.58 -3.70
CA ASN A 6 -8.18 -14.22 -4.23
C ASN A 6 -7.05 -13.23 -4.59
N GLN A 7 -7.31 -11.92 -4.53
CA GLN A 7 -6.33 -10.90 -4.85
C GLN A 7 -5.52 -10.49 -3.62
N VAL A 8 -4.23 -10.27 -3.80
CA VAL A 8 -3.31 -9.80 -2.76
C VAL A 8 -2.66 -8.51 -3.23
N PHE A 9 -2.74 -7.48 -2.38
CA PHE A 9 -2.13 -6.18 -2.63
C PHE A 9 -1.02 -5.95 -1.60
N ALA A 10 0.12 -5.48 -2.08
CA ALA A 10 1.27 -5.20 -1.24
C ALA A 10 1.91 -3.88 -1.67
N TYR A 11 2.27 -3.08 -0.67
CA TYR A 11 2.88 -1.77 -0.84
C TYR A 11 4.03 -1.64 0.14
N VAL A 12 5.02 -0.83 -0.21
CA VAL A 12 6.01 -0.35 0.75
C VAL A 12 5.28 0.48 1.79
N ASN A 13 5.52 0.17 3.06
CA ASN A 13 4.90 0.88 4.17
C ASN A 13 5.56 2.26 4.40
N ARG A 14 5.31 3.18 3.46
CA ARG A 14 5.89 4.52 3.47
C ARG A 14 4.96 5.50 2.77
N CYS A 15 4.37 6.41 3.53
CA CYS A 15 3.49 7.45 3.02
C CYS A 15 4.30 8.45 2.18
N PRO A 16 3.92 8.74 0.93
CA PRO A 16 4.65 9.68 0.07
C PRO A 16 4.61 11.13 0.57
N HIS A 17 3.72 11.46 1.52
CA HIS A 17 3.64 12.78 2.13
C HIS A 17 4.89 13.09 2.99
N GLY A 18 5.04 12.39 4.12
CA GLY A 18 6.11 12.64 5.09
C GLY A 18 7.17 11.54 5.17
N GLY A 19 7.05 10.48 4.37
CA GLY A 19 7.93 9.32 4.43
C GLY A 19 7.75 8.46 5.69
N THR A 20 6.69 8.67 6.47
CA THR A 20 6.35 7.90 7.66
C THR A 20 5.69 6.58 7.29
N PRO A 21 5.74 5.56 8.17
CA PRO A 21 4.85 4.41 8.08
C PRO A 21 3.38 4.84 7.96
N LEU A 22 2.58 4.07 7.23
CA LEU A 22 1.13 4.30 7.16
C LEU A 22 0.51 3.99 8.51
N GLU A 23 0.93 2.91 9.17
CA GLU A 23 0.49 2.55 10.50
C GLU A 23 1.52 2.91 11.56
N THR A 24 1.11 3.72 12.53
CA THR A 24 1.83 3.93 13.80
C THR A 24 1.27 3.06 14.92
N PHE A 25 0.12 2.41 14.68
CA PHE A 25 -0.57 1.51 15.61
C PHE A 25 -1.04 0.27 14.84
N PRO A 26 -0.97 -0.93 15.44
CA PRO A 26 -1.45 -2.15 14.80
C PRO A 26 -2.94 -2.06 14.45
N ASP A 27 -3.33 -2.73 13.37
CA ASP A 27 -4.73 -2.98 12.97
C ASP A 27 -5.61 -1.76 12.67
N ARG A 28 -5.02 -0.57 12.46
CA ARG A 28 -5.74 0.67 12.12
C ARG A 28 -5.43 1.21 10.72
N PHE A 29 -5.18 0.30 9.77
CA PHE A 29 -4.72 0.64 8.43
C PHE A 29 -5.84 0.71 7.38
N LEU A 30 -7.06 0.26 7.67
CA LEU A 30 -8.22 0.31 6.76
C LEU A 30 -9.28 1.26 7.27
N ASP A 31 -10.00 1.88 6.34
CA ASP A 31 -11.27 2.53 6.65
C ASP A 31 -12.37 1.50 6.94
N GLU A 32 -13.53 1.99 7.40
CA GLU A 32 -14.66 1.14 7.79
C GLU A 32 -15.19 0.28 6.62
N GLY A 33 -15.11 0.79 5.39
CA GLY A 33 -15.49 0.06 4.18
C GLY A 33 -14.44 -0.97 3.73
N GLY A 34 -13.19 -0.83 4.17
CA GLY A 34 -12.09 -1.67 3.75
C GLY A 34 -11.59 -1.37 2.32
N ASP A 35 -11.97 -0.27 1.71
CA ASP A 35 -11.54 0.09 0.36
C ASP A 35 -10.33 1.02 0.37
N LEU A 36 -10.07 1.69 1.50
CA LEU A 36 -9.00 2.67 1.64
C LEU A 36 -8.01 2.28 2.73
N LEU A 37 -6.73 2.39 2.40
CA LEU A 37 -5.64 2.40 3.37
C LEU A 37 -5.53 3.79 4.01
N ILE A 38 -5.36 3.85 5.33
CA ILE A 38 -5.24 5.09 6.09
C ILE A 38 -3.81 5.25 6.61
N CYS A 39 -3.19 6.39 6.31
CA CYS A 39 -2.00 6.84 7.03
C CYS A 39 -2.43 7.46 8.37
N SER A 40 -2.12 6.79 9.49
CA SER A 40 -2.50 7.20 10.84
C SER A 40 -1.82 8.48 11.31
N THR A 41 -0.74 8.93 10.65
CA THR A 41 -0.03 10.16 11.04
C THR A 41 -0.83 11.43 10.70
N HIS A 42 -1.33 11.55 9.47
CA HIS A 42 -1.99 12.78 8.97
C HIS A 42 -3.30 12.51 8.20
N GLY A 43 -3.79 11.27 8.19
CA GLY A 43 -5.09 10.91 7.61
C GLY A 43 -5.14 10.81 6.09
N ALA A 44 -4.00 10.66 5.41
CA ALA A 44 -4.00 10.37 3.97
C ALA A 44 -4.70 9.03 3.69
N ARG A 45 -5.53 8.97 2.65
CA ARG A 45 -6.32 7.78 2.28
C ARG A 45 -5.97 7.29 0.88
N PHE A 46 -5.61 6.02 0.75
CA PHE A 46 -5.14 5.42 -0.49
C PHE A 46 -6.06 4.30 -0.94
N GLN A 47 -6.42 4.24 -2.21
CA GLN A 47 -7.16 3.09 -2.74
C GLN A 47 -6.35 1.81 -2.58
N VAL A 48 -7.03 0.76 -2.12
CA VAL A 48 -6.43 -0.56 -1.95
C VAL A 48 -5.97 -1.17 -3.27
N SER A 49 -6.66 -0.88 -4.38
CA SER A 49 -6.45 -1.51 -5.69
C SER A 49 -5.16 -1.08 -6.38
N ASP A 50 -4.81 0.20 -6.29
CA ASP A 50 -3.70 0.81 -7.04
C ASP A 50 -2.76 1.64 -6.17
N GLY A 51 -3.10 1.87 -4.90
CA GLY A 51 -2.30 2.65 -3.96
C GLY A 51 -2.39 4.17 -4.17
N VAL A 52 -3.30 4.68 -5.01
CA VAL A 52 -3.47 6.12 -5.27
C VAL A 52 -4.11 6.81 -4.07
N CYS A 53 -3.51 7.91 -3.62
CA CYS A 53 -4.05 8.77 -2.57
C CYS A 53 -5.25 9.58 -3.09
N VAL A 54 -6.43 9.30 -2.56
CA VAL A 54 -7.69 9.97 -2.94
C VAL A 54 -8.08 11.10 -2.00
N ALA A 55 -7.51 11.15 -0.80
CA ALA A 55 -7.77 12.20 0.19
C ALA A 55 -6.56 12.46 1.09
N GLY A 56 -6.43 13.70 1.57
CA GLY A 56 -5.37 14.13 2.49
C GLY A 56 -4.19 14.82 1.80
N PRO A 57 -3.09 15.06 2.53
CA PRO A 57 -2.02 15.98 2.12
C PRO A 57 -1.25 15.59 0.85
N CYS A 58 -1.24 14.30 0.50
CA CYS A 58 -0.57 13.79 -0.71
C CYS A 58 -1.55 13.31 -1.79
N LYS A 59 -2.76 13.88 -1.87
CA LYS A 59 -3.75 13.52 -2.88
C LYS A 59 -3.15 13.53 -4.30
N GLY A 60 -3.34 12.45 -5.04
CA GLY A 60 -2.77 12.24 -6.38
C GLY A 60 -1.43 11.51 -6.42
N ALA A 61 -0.69 11.43 -5.31
CA ALA A 61 0.50 10.56 -5.21
C ALA A 61 0.09 9.11 -4.92
N SER A 62 1.03 8.17 -5.06
CA SER A 62 0.75 6.73 -4.85
C SER A 62 1.75 6.06 -3.91
N LEU A 63 1.29 5.01 -3.24
CA LEU A 63 2.16 4.07 -2.54
C LEU A 63 3.00 3.27 -3.55
N LYS A 64 4.24 2.94 -3.19
CA LYS A 64 5.08 2.10 -4.04
C LYS A 64 4.61 0.64 -3.96
N PRO A 65 4.18 0.01 -5.07
CA PRO A 65 3.72 -1.38 -5.04
C PRO A 65 4.89 -2.34 -4.81
N VAL A 66 4.59 -3.44 -4.12
CA VAL A 66 5.48 -4.60 -3.95
C VAL A 66 4.87 -5.73 -4.76
N ARG A 67 5.63 -6.24 -5.74
CA ARG A 67 5.15 -7.35 -6.58
C ARG A 67 5.08 -8.63 -5.75
N VAL A 68 3.88 -9.20 -5.69
CA VAL A 68 3.58 -10.44 -4.98
C VAL A 68 2.72 -11.34 -5.85
N HIS A 69 2.82 -12.64 -5.62
CA HIS A 69 1.92 -13.63 -6.21
C HIS A 69 1.60 -14.70 -5.17
N VAL A 70 0.52 -15.45 -5.41
CA VAL A 70 0.12 -16.57 -4.55
C VAL A 70 0.62 -17.87 -5.17
N SER A 71 1.40 -18.65 -4.42
CA SER A 71 1.92 -19.97 -4.83
C SER A 71 1.76 -20.95 -3.69
N GLY A 72 1.09 -22.08 -3.93
CA GLY A 72 0.88 -23.12 -2.91
C GLY A 72 0.19 -22.65 -1.62
N GLY A 73 -0.69 -21.63 -1.71
CA GLY A 73 -1.34 -21.02 -0.54
C GLY A 73 -0.49 -19.99 0.21
N SER A 74 0.79 -19.84 -0.14
CA SER A 74 1.67 -18.80 0.38
C SER A 74 1.66 -17.55 -0.50
N VAL A 75 1.85 -16.38 0.10
CA VAL A 75 2.15 -15.15 -0.65
C VAL A 75 3.66 -15.06 -0.79
N VAL A 76 4.13 -14.97 -2.04
CA VAL A 76 5.54 -14.95 -2.39
C VAL A 76 5.88 -13.58 -2.97
N LEU A 77 6.99 -13.00 -2.49
CA LEU A 77 7.58 -11.82 -3.12
C LEU A 77 8.12 -12.22 -4.49
N SER A 78 7.64 -11.56 -5.53
CA SER A 78 8.33 -11.65 -6.82
C SER A 78 9.61 -10.83 -6.68
N GLY A 79 10.77 -11.45 -6.91
CA GLY A 79 12.07 -10.78 -6.81
C GLY A 79 12.07 -9.41 -7.52
N ALA A 80 12.82 -8.46 -6.97
CA ALA A 80 12.95 -7.14 -7.54
C ALA A 80 13.58 -7.23 -8.94
N ASP A 81 12.93 -6.68 -9.97
CA ASP A 81 13.69 -6.24 -11.13
C ASP A 81 14.56 -5.08 -10.66
N SER A 82 15.84 -5.36 -10.42
CA SER A 82 16.86 -4.41 -10.00
C SER A 82 17.19 -3.33 -11.04
N LYS A 83 16.29 -3.02 -11.98
CA LYS A 83 16.47 -1.99 -13.00
C LYS A 83 15.12 -1.35 -13.39
N MET A 84 14.73 -0.33 -12.63
CA MET A 84 13.87 0.76 -13.12
C MET A 84 14.15 2.00 -12.27
N ASP A 85 15.37 2.51 -12.38
CA ASP A 85 15.79 3.86 -12.00
C ASP A 85 16.91 4.25 -12.97
N ARG A 86 16.55 4.40 -14.26
CA ARG A 86 17.31 5.18 -15.25
C ARG A 86 16.35 5.65 -16.34
N ALA A 87 15.84 6.86 -16.16
CA ALA A 87 15.61 7.85 -17.20
C ALA A 87 15.60 9.23 -16.52
#